data_AF-A0A7W4UM08-F1
#
_entry.id   AF-A0A7W4UM08-F1
#
_cell.length_a   1.000
_cell.length_b   1.000
_cell.length_c   1.000
_cell.angle_alpha   90.00
_cell.angle_beta   90.00
_cell.angle_gamma   90.00
#
_symmetry.space_group_name_H-M   'P 1'
#
loop_
_entity.id
_entity.type
_entity.pdbx_description
1 polymer ?
#
loop_
_entity_poly.entity_id
_entity_poly.type
_entity_poly.pdbx_seq_one_letter_code
_entity_poly.pdbx_strand_id
1 'polypeptide(L)' 'MTESTTALRTDSAPIAATDRCDACGAQAYVRVQLSAGELLFCAHHATRHEEKLRQQAVAWHDETSRLHGEKAAAGQPAE' A
#
# COMPACT_ATOMS: atom_id res chain seq x y z
N MET A 1 8.37 -27.32 -2.91
CA MET A 1 9.33 -26.68 -2.01
C MET A 1 8.78 -25.30 -1.72
N THR A 2 8.43 -25.08 -0.46
CA THR A 2 7.75 -23.88 0.05
C THR A 2 8.79 -22.86 0.47
N GLU A 3 8.85 -21.73 -0.21
CA GLU A 3 9.62 -20.57 0.24
C GLU A 3 8.68 -19.37 0.23
N SER A 4 7.87 -19.27 1.29
CA SER A 4 7.23 -18.01 1.65
C SER A 4 8.32 -17.09 2.19
N THR A 5 9.04 -16.45 1.27
CA THR A 5 9.98 -15.38 1.59
C THR A 5 9.17 -14.20 2.13
N THR A 6 9.18 -14.05 3.46
CA THR A 6 8.64 -12.86 4.11
C THR A 6 9.62 -11.73 3.83
N ALA A 7 9.37 -10.98 2.75
CA ALA A 7 10.10 -9.75 2.52
C ALA A 7 9.87 -8.84 3.74
N LEU A 8 10.93 -8.52 4.49
CA LEU A 8 10.90 -7.45 5.49
C LEU A 8 10.56 -6.17 4.74
N ARG A 9 9.26 -5.84 4.68
CA ARG A 9 8.77 -4.62 4.07
C ARG A 9 9.04 -3.51 5.05
N THR A 10 10.02 -2.67 4.73
CA THR A 10 10.25 -1.43 5.48
C THR A 10 8.99 -0.59 5.41
N ASP A 11 8.62 0.03 6.53
CA ASP A 11 7.44 0.91 6.67
C ASP A 11 7.36 1.96 5.55
N SER A 12 8.52 2.48 5.12
CA SER A 12 8.65 3.48 4.06
C SER A 12 8.88 2.91 2.65
N ALA A 13 8.90 1.58 2.49
CA ALA A 13 9.07 0.97 1.17
C ALA A 13 7.86 1.32 0.28
N PRO A 14 8.08 1.63 -1.01
CA PRO A 14 6.99 1.97 -1.91
C PRO A 14 6.00 0.81 -2.04
N ILE A 15 4.75 1.13 -2.37
CA ILE A 15 3.74 0.10 -2.62
C ILE A 15 4.03 -0.50 -4.00
N ALA A 16 4.21 -1.81 -4.01
CA ALA A 16 4.54 -2.57 -5.21
C ALA A 16 3.31 -2.77 -6.08
N ALA A 17 3.49 -2.93 -7.39
CA ALA A 17 2.38 -3.24 -8.30
C ALA A 17 1.71 -4.60 -8.01
N THR A 18 2.42 -5.48 -7.30
CA THR A 18 1.90 -6.78 -6.85
C THR A 18 1.07 -6.69 -5.58
N ASP A 19 1.14 -5.58 -4.85
CA ASP A 19 0.38 -5.38 -3.61
C ASP A 19 -1.12 -5.28 -3.94
N ARG A 20 -1.91 -6.07 -3.22
CA ARG A 20 -3.35 -6.19 -3.47
C ARG A 20 -4.16 -5.57 -2.36
N CYS A 21 -5.27 -4.95 -2.75
CA CYS A 21 -6.23 -4.41 -1.81
C CYS A 21 -6.92 -5.55 -1.06
N ASP A 22 -6.91 -5.50 0.27
CA ASP A 22 -7.52 -6.52 1.13
C ASP A 22 -9.05 -6.64 0.95
N ALA A 23 -9.70 -5.61 0.41
CA ALA A 23 -11.15 -5.58 0.21
C ALA A 23 -11.63 -6.04 -1.18
N CYS A 24 -10.82 -5.91 -2.24
CA CYS A 24 -11.24 -6.28 -3.60
C CYS A 24 -10.19 -6.99 -4.46
N GLY A 25 -8.95 -7.13 -3.99
CA GLY A 25 -7.87 -7.75 -4.74
C GLY A 25 -7.29 -6.92 -5.89
N ALA A 26 -7.75 -5.68 -6.12
CA ALA A 26 -7.15 -4.76 -7.09
C ALA A 26 -5.75 -4.30 -6.62
N GLN A 27 -4.98 -3.63 -7.49
CA GLN A 27 -3.70 -3.03 -7.07
C GLN A 27 -3.91 -2.03 -5.92
N ALA A 28 -3.09 -2.14 -4.89
CA ALA A 28 -3.06 -1.22 -3.77
C ALA A 28 -2.23 0.03 -4.10
N TYR A 29 -2.65 1.16 -3.54
CA TYR A 29 -1.97 2.45 -3.62
C TYR A 29 -1.91 3.17 -2.27
N VAL A 30 -2.56 2.60 -1.25
CA VAL A 30 -2.57 3.15 0.10
C VAL A 30 -2.24 2.04 1.08
N ARG A 31 -1.28 2.32 1.97
CA ARG A 31 -0.95 1.46 3.10
C ARG A 31 -1.37 2.16 4.37
N VAL A 32 -2.15 1.45 5.17
CA VAL A 32 -2.65 1.91 6.46
C VAL A 32 -1.96 1.08 7.53
N GLN A 33 -1.10 1.70 8.32
CA GLN A 33 -0.47 1.05 9.45
C GLN A 33 -1.38 1.17 10.67
N LEU A 34 -1.62 0.04 11.34
CA LEU A 34 -2.41 -0.10 12.54
C LEU A 34 -1.52 -0.66 13.65
N SER A 35 -1.93 -0.54 14.91
CA SER A 35 -1.18 -1.15 16.03
C SER A 35 -1.08 -2.67 15.93
N ALA A 36 -1.99 -3.31 15.19
CA ALA A 36 -2.04 -4.76 14.99
C ALA A 36 -1.33 -5.25 13.72
N GLY A 37 -0.84 -4.36 12.86
CA GLY A 37 -0.24 -4.72 11.57
C GLY A 37 -0.47 -3.66 10.50
N GLU A 38 -0.43 -4.04 9.23
CA GLU A 38 -0.73 -3.13 8.11
C GLU A 38 -1.87 -3.68 7.26
N LEU A 39 -2.60 -2.78 6.60
CA LEU A 39 -3.61 -3.09 5.60
C LEU A 39 -3.35 -2.31 4.32
N LEU A 40 -3.65 -2.92 3.19
CA LEU A 40 -3.44 -2.36 1.87
C LEU A 40 -4.78 -2.11 1.18
N PHE A 41 -4.93 -0.89 0.65
CA PHE A 41 -6.14 -0.46 -0.02
C PHE A 41 -5.85 0.09 -1.41
N CYS A 42 -6.77 -0.17 -2.35
CA CYS A 42 -6.80 0.56 -3.61
C CYS A 42 -7.25 2.01 -3.35
N ALA A 43 -6.93 2.92 -4.27
CA ALA A 43 -7.31 4.33 -4.14
C ALA A 43 -8.80 4.52 -3.83
N HIS A 44 -9.67 3.74 -4.48
CA HIS A 44 -11.12 3.78 -4.25
C HIS A 44 -11.51 3.42 -2.80
N HIS A 45 -11.02 2.29 -2.27
CA HIS A 45 -11.41 1.85 -0.93
C HIS A 45 -10.75 2.67 0.17
N ALA A 46 -9.54 3.18 -0.07
CA ALA A 46 -8.91 4.13 0.82
C ALA A 46 -9.78 5.38 1.00
N THR A 47 -10.23 6.02 -0.09
CA THR A 47 -11.12 7.19 -0.01
C THR A 47 -12.49 6.85 0.58
N ARG A 48 -13.07 5.70 0.22
CA ARG A 48 -14.39 5.28 0.72
C ARG A 48 -14.40 5.05 2.24
N HIS A 49 -13.29 4.56 2.79
CA HIS A 49 -13.17 4.24 4.21
C HIS A 49 -12.24 5.18 4.97
N GLU A 50 -11.83 6.30 4.36
CA GLU A 50 -10.78 7.17 4.86
C GLU A 50 -11.04 7.62 6.30
N GLU A 51 -12.24 8.13 6.58
CA GLU A 51 -12.59 8.65 7.90
C GLU A 51 -12.38 7.62 9.02
N LYS A 52 -12.80 6.37 8.80
CA LYS A 52 -12.65 5.28 9.77
C LYS A 52 -11.22 4.78 9.86
N LEU A 53 -10.55 4.66 8.72
CA LEU A 53 -9.16 4.21 8.65
C LEU A 53 -8.24 5.23 9.34
N ARG A 54 -8.41 6.53 9.09
CA ARG A 54 -7.64 7.62 9.72
C ARG A 54 -7.75 7.63 11.24
N GLN A 55 -8.91 7.26 11.81
CA GLN A 55 -9.10 7.19 13.26
C GLN A 55 -8.33 6.03 13.91
N GLN A 56 -8.06 4.95 13.17
CA GLN A 56 -7.39 3.76 13.68
C GLN A 56 -5.92 3.68 13.23
N ALA A 57 -5.55 4.43 12.18
CA ALA A 57 -4.24 4.44 11.58
C ALA A 57 -3.20 5.08 12.50
N VAL A 58 -2.13 4.34 12.76
CA VAL A 58 -0.90 4.83 13.37
C VAL A 58 -0.05 5.56 12.32
N ALA A 59 -0.04 5.07 11.08
CA ALA A 59 0.61 5.72 9.95
C ALA A 59 -0.20 5.53 8.66
N TRP A 60 -0.05 6.48 7.73
CA TRP A 60 -0.76 6.49 6.47
C TRP A 60 0.20 6.81 5.33
N HIS A 61 0.39 5.85 4.43
CA HIS A 61 1.22 6.00 3.24
C HIS A 61 0.33 6.01 1.99
N ASP A 62 0.21 7.17 1.35
CA ASP A 62 -0.61 7.38 0.17
C ASP A 62 0.25 7.55 -1.08
N GLU A 63 0.06 6.67 -2.06
CA GLU A 63 0.69 6.75 -3.37
C GLU A 63 -0.34 6.91 -4.50
N THR A 64 -1.55 7.37 -4.17
CA THR A 64 -2.62 7.58 -5.18
C THR A 64 -2.23 8.64 -6.20
N SER A 65 -1.32 9.55 -5.84
CA SER A 65 -0.68 10.50 -6.76
C SER A 65 -0.05 9.83 -7.99
N ARG A 66 0.40 8.57 -7.88
CA ARG A 66 0.96 7.79 -9.01
C ARG A 66 -0.09 7.44 -10.07
N LEU A 67 -1.39 7.59 -9.77
CA LEU A 67 -2.48 7.41 -10.73
C LEU A 67 -2.69 8.64 -11.62
N HIS A 68 -2.37 9.84 -11.13
CA HIS A 68 -2.69 11.11 -11.80
C HIS A 68 -1.49 11.76 -12.51
N GLY A 69 -0.27 11.26 -12.28
CA GLY A 69 0.96 11.82 -12.84
C GLY A 69 1.92 10.75 -13.36
N GLU A 70 1.69 10.32 -14.61
CA GLU A 70 2.68 9.79 -15.56
C GLU A 70 3.18 8.34 -15.37
N LYS A 71 3.58 7.73 -16.49
CA LYS A 71 4.62 6.70 -16.51
C LYS A 71 5.90 7.23 -15.84
N ALA A 72 5.99 7.37 -14.52
CA ALA A 72 7.19 7.95 -13.90
C ALA A 72 7.33 7.62 -12.40
N ALA A 73 7.23 6.35 -12.04
CA ALA A 73 7.92 5.81 -10.86
C ALA A 73 8.00 4.29 -10.97
N ALA A 74 8.42 3.77 -12.12
CA ALA A 74 9.30 2.62 -12.06
C ALA A 74 10.60 3.16 -11.44
N GLY A 75 10.75 2.99 -10.13
CA GLY A 75 11.93 3.43 -9.41
C GLY A 75 12.05 2.66 -8.10
N GLN A 76 13.08 1.87 -7.85
CA GLN A 76 14.37 1.75 -8.54
C GLN A 76 14.95 0.33 -8.28
N PRO A 77 15.80 -0.19 -9.19
CA PRO A 77 16.69 -1.31 -8.86
C PRO A 77 17.59 -0.90 -7.69
N ALA A 78 17.78 -1.81 -6.74
CA ALA A 78 18.86 -1.76 -5.79
C ALA A 78 20.16 -2.06 -6.54
N GLU A 79 21.11 -1.11 -6.53
CA GLU A 79 22.53 -1.37 -6.76
C GLU A 79 23.32 -0.84 -5.56
#